data_AF-A0A5N7Z866-F1
#
_entry.id   AF-A0A5N7Z866-F1
#
_cell.length_a   1.000
_cell.length_b   1.000
_cell.length_c   1.000
_cell.angle_alpha   90.00
_cell.angle_beta   90.00
_cell.angle_gamma   90.00
#
_symmetry.space_group_name_H-M   'P 1'
#
loop_
_entity.id
_entity.type
_entity.pdbx_description
1 polymer ?
#
loop_
_entity_poly.entity_id
_entity_poly.type
_entity_poly.pdbx_seq_one_letter_code
_entity_poly.pdbx_strand_id
1 'polypeptide(L)'
;MNHLEGKSGFISEEYSENGTSERLYFSAENGKKIDAVRQEIEHWKLSQKINENQYYFLLCSLLEAADRIANTASVYGAFLKQIKKSAQKKLEILPADFEPTKNQHDVYNEDANELIKTIEGDILYLDPPYNAR
;
A
#
# COMPACT_ATOMS: atom_id res chain seq x y z
N MET A 1 3.62 -15.20 -4.06
CA MET A 1 4.13 -14.11 -3.19
C MET A 1 4.30 -14.55 -1.73
N ASN A 2 3.34 -15.26 -1.13
CA ASN A 2 3.46 -15.73 0.28
C ASN A 2 4.67 -16.64 0.57
N HIS A 3 5.25 -17.30 -0.44
CA HIS A 3 6.45 -18.13 -0.29
C HIS A 3 7.79 -17.41 -0.53
N LEU A 4 7.78 -16.11 -0.90
CA LEU A 4 9.03 -15.37 -1.13
C LEU A 4 9.85 -15.27 0.15
N GLU A 5 11.17 -15.48 0.06
CA GLU A 5 12.04 -15.21 1.19
C GLU A 5 12.11 -13.70 1.47
N GLY A 6 12.15 -13.31 2.73
CA GLY A 6 12.24 -11.90 3.11
C GLY A 6 13.60 -11.32 2.70
N LYS A 7 13.59 -10.09 2.18
CA LYS A 7 14.79 -9.38 1.73
C LYS A 7 14.80 -7.99 2.32
N SER A 8 15.94 -7.55 2.85
CA SER A 8 16.07 -6.18 3.35
C SER A 8 15.99 -5.16 2.21
N GLY A 9 15.39 -4.02 2.50
CA GLY A 9 15.38 -2.82 1.69
C GLY A 9 14.69 -1.68 2.45
N PHE A 10 14.14 -0.73 1.70
CA PHE A 10 13.55 0.50 2.21
C PHE A 10 12.57 0.31 3.37
N ILE A 11 11.65 -0.66 3.32
CA ILE A 11 10.64 -0.83 4.39
C ILE A 11 11.28 -1.41 5.66
N SER A 12 12.17 -2.40 5.50
CA SER A 12 12.88 -3.01 6.62
C SER A 12 13.85 -2.04 7.30
N GLU A 13 14.44 -1.11 6.54
CA GLU A 13 15.41 -0.12 7.04
C GLU A 13 14.70 1.07 7.68
N GLU A 14 13.67 1.62 7.02
CA GLU A 14 13.08 2.89 7.43
C GLU A 14 11.86 2.73 8.34
N TYR A 15 11.16 1.59 8.29
CA TYR A 15 9.82 1.42 8.89
C TYR A 15 9.65 0.13 9.71
N SER A 16 10.72 -0.56 10.05
CA SER A 16 10.63 -1.83 10.77
C SER A 16 11.54 -1.92 11.98
N GLU A 17 11.23 -2.86 12.86
CA GLU A 17 12.09 -3.24 13.98
C GLU A 17 13.50 -3.59 13.49
N ASN A 18 14.52 -3.11 14.22
CA ASN A 18 15.94 -3.22 13.87
C ASN A 18 16.36 -2.50 12.57
N GLY A 19 15.48 -1.65 12.03
CA GLY A 19 15.82 -0.72 10.94
C GLY A 19 16.67 0.46 11.42
N THR A 20 17.28 1.16 10.47
CA THR A 20 18.16 2.33 10.71
C THR A 20 17.42 3.52 11.32
N SER A 21 16.15 3.71 10.95
CA SER A 21 15.33 4.84 11.41
C SER A 21 14.52 4.55 12.67
N GLU A 22 14.62 3.35 13.23
CA GLU A 22 13.94 2.90 14.46
C GLU A 22 12.41 3.14 14.48
N ARG A 23 11.78 3.29 13.31
CA ARG A 23 10.32 3.48 13.21
C ARG A 23 9.64 2.13 13.28
N LEU A 24 8.97 1.86 14.38
CA LEU A 24 8.43 0.55 14.69
C LEU A 24 7.05 0.32 14.05
N TYR A 25 6.89 0.53 12.74
CA TYR A 25 5.62 0.26 12.04
C TYR A 25 5.42 -1.22 11.76
N PHE A 26 6.49 -1.98 11.53
CA PHE A 26 6.43 -3.41 11.24
C PHE A 26 7.46 -4.19 12.05
N SER A 27 7.21 -5.48 12.25
CA SER A 27 8.24 -6.40 12.77
C SER A 27 9.37 -6.55 11.75
N ALA A 28 10.56 -6.96 12.21
CA ALA A 28 11.70 -7.18 11.32
C ALA A 28 11.41 -8.22 10.21
N GLU A 29 10.65 -9.27 10.53
CA GLU A 29 10.22 -10.29 9.54
C GLU A 29 9.26 -9.68 8.50
N ASN A 30 8.25 -8.94 8.95
CA ASN A 30 7.25 -8.35 8.05
C ASN A 30 7.84 -7.26 7.16
N GLY A 31 8.73 -6.42 7.68
CA GLY A 31 9.43 -5.41 6.89
C GLY A 31 10.17 -6.00 5.70
N LYS A 32 10.99 -7.03 5.95
CA LYS A 32 11.71 -7.76 4.89
C LYS A 32 10.78 -8.47 3.92
N LYS A 33 9.64 -8.96 4.40
CA LYS A 33 8.64 -9.61 3.56
C LYS A 33 7.97 -8.61 2.62
N ILE A 34 7.60 -7.43 3.11
CA ILE A 34 7.04 -6.34 2.30
C ILE A 34 8.04 -5.91 1.23
N ASP A 35 9.32 -5.74 1.60
CA ASP A 35 10.38 -5.39 0.65
C ASP A 35 10.57 -6.44 -0.45
N ALA A 36 10.62 -7.73 -0.09
CA ALA A 36 10.73 -8.81 -1.07
C ALA A 36 9.55 -8.79 -2.06
N VAL A 37 8.34 -8.62 -1.54
CA VAL A 37 7.13 -8.64 -2.35
C VAL A 37 7.05 -7.43 -3.28
N ARG A 38 7.23 -6.20 -2.77
CA ARG A 38 7.13 -5.00 -3.62
C ARG A 38 8.18 -5.00 -4.73
N GLN A 39 9.38 -5.53 -4.45
CA GLN A 39 10.45 -5.65 -5.45
C GLN A 39 10.10 -6.68 -6.52
N GLU A 40 9.46 -7.80 -6.14
CA GLU A 40 8.99 -8.80 -7.10
C GLU A 40 7.87 -8.25 -7.99
N ILE A 41 6.90 -7.54 -7.42
CA ILE A 41 5.82 -6.86 -8.18
C ILE A 41 6.43 -5.89 -9.20
N GLU A 42 7.40 -5.07 -8.77
CA GLU A 42 8.09 -4.12 -9.64
C GLU A 42 8.88 -4.85 -10.75
N HIS A 43 9.58 -5.92 -10.41
CA HIS A 43 10.29 -6.74 -11.38
C HIS A 43 9.34 -7.32 -12.44
N TRP A 44 8.16 -7.81 -12.05
CA TRP A 44 7.16 -8.31 -12.99
C TRP A 44 6.62 -7.22 -13.92
N LYS A 45 6.40 -6.01 -13.42
CA LYS A 45 6.00 -4.85 -14.26
C LYS A 45 7.08 -4.51 -15.28
N LEU A 46 8.33 -4.32 -14.81
CA LEU A 46 9.46 -3.94 -15.67
C LEU A 46 9.82 -5.03 -16.70
N SER A 47 9.61 -6.30 -16.35
CA SER A 47 9.80 -7.42 -17.28
C SER A 47 8.57 -7.74 -18.15
N GLN A 48 7.54 -6.90 -18.11
CA GLN A 48 6.29 -7.05 -18.88
C GLN A 48 5.58 -8.40 -18.67
N LYS A 49 5.79 -9.05 -17.52
CA LYS A 49 5.08 -10.29 -17.13
C LYS A 49 3.64 -10.03 -16.68
N ILE A 50 3.38 -8.80 -16.25
CA ILE A 50 2.05 -8.31 -15.84
C ILE A 50 1.76 -6.98 -16.53
N ASN A 51 0.48 -6.69 -16.72
CA ASN A 51 0.02 -5.39 -17.20
C ASN A 51 -0.21 -4.40 -16.04
N GLU A 52 -0.57 -3.17 -16.38
CA GLU A 52 -0.78 -2.09 -15.41
C GLU A 52 -1.90 -2.38 -14.41
N ASN A 53 -3.03 -2.92 -14.87
CA ASN A 53 -4.15 -3.28 -13.99
C ASN A 53 -3.74 -4.37 -12.97
N GLN A 54 -3.00 -5.39 -13.43
CA GLN A 54 -2.46 -6.43 -12.56
C GLN A 54 -1.45 -5.88 -11.56
N TYR A 55 -0.61 -4.93 -11.99
CA TYR A 55 0.34 -4.26 -11.11
C TYR A 55 -0.37 -3.54 -9.95
N TYR A 56 -1.36 -2.70 -10.26
CA TYR A 56 -2.10 -1.99 -9.21
C TYR A 56 -2.94 -2.93 -8.34
N PHE A 57 -3.50 -4.00 -8.91
CA PHE A 57 -4.19 -5.04 -8.15
C PHE A 57 -3.27 -5.72 -7.12
N LEU A 58 -2.06 -6.08 -7.52
CA LEU A 58 -1.07 -6.70 -6.64
C LEU A 58 -0.55 -5.73 -5.58
N LEU A 59 -0.35 -4.45 -5.94
CA LEU A 59 0.00 -3.41 -4.97
C LEU A 59 -1.10 -3.18 -3.94
N CYS A 60 -2.36 -3.11 -4.37
CA CYS A 60 -3.51 -2.99 -3.47
C CYS A 60 -3.53 -4.17 -2.48
N SER A 61 -3.40 -5.39 -2.99
CA SER A 61 -3.34 -6.62 -2.18
C SER A 61 -2.21 -6.58 -1.13
N LEU A 62 -1.05 -6.05 -1.49
CA LEU A 62 0.08 -5.86 -0.57
C LEU A 62 -0.22 -4.80 0.50
N LEU A 63 -0.79 -3.66 0.10
CA LEU A 63 -1.09 -2.54 1.01
C LEU A 63 -2.12 -2.95 2.06
N GLU A 64 -3.19 -3.63 1.65
CA GLU A 64 -4.18 -4.15 2.59
C GLU A 64 -3.59 -5.17 3.56
N ALA A 65 -2.75 -6.09 3.07
CA ALA A 65 -2.08 -7.07 3.90
C ALA A 65 -1.14 -6.40 4.91
N ALA A 66 -0.38 -5.39 4.48
CA ALA A 66 0.52 -4.64 5.34
C ALA A 66 -0.24 -3.85 6.42
N ASP A 67 -1.36 -3.21 6.07
CA ASP A 67 -2.20 -2.47 7.02
C ASP A 67 -2.71 -3.36 8.17
N ARG A 68 -3.17 -4.58 7.86
CA ARG A 68 -3.64 -5.54 8.87
C ARG A 68 -2.58 -5.89 9.93
N ILE A 69 -1.30 -5.85 9.56
CA ILE A 69 -0.17 -6.16 10.45
C ILE A 69 0.63 -4.90 10.86
N ALA A 70 0.15 -3.70 10.58
CA ALA A 70 0.82 -2.46 10.92
C ALA A 70 0.73 -2.17 12.43
N ASN A 71 1.82 -1.76 13.04
CA ASN A 71 1.94 -1.40 14.45
C ASN A 71 1.54 0.05 14.74
N THR A 72 0.34 0.42 14.28
CA THR A 72 -0.24 1.76 14.40
C THR A 72 -1.46 1.75 15.34
N ALA A 73 -1.92 2.95 15.72
CA ALA A 73 -3.19 3.19 16.40
C ALA A 73 -4.32 3.50 15.40
N SER A 74 -4.44 2.69 14.33
CA SER A 74 -5.44 2.79 13.25
C SER A 74 -5.21 3.88 12.19
N VAL A 75 -4.21 4.74 12.36
CA VAL A 75 -3.76 5.70 11.34
C VAL A 75 -2.23 5.73 11.29
N TYR A 76 -1.66 6.01 10.11
CA TYR A 76 -0.21 6.09 9.89
C TYR A 76 0.42 7.41 10.38
N GLY A 77 -0.25 8.15 11.25
CA GLY A 77 0.32 9.35 11.87
C GLY A 77 1.38 9.04 12.93
N ALA A 78 1.34 7.85 13.54
CA ALA A 78 2.30 7.40 14.55
C ALA A 78 2.34 5.87 14.66
N PHE A 79 3.46 5.36 15.17
CA PHE A 79 3.66 3.95 15.50
C PHE A 79 3.73 3.74 17.03
N LEU A 80 3.38 2.54 17.48
CA LEU A 80 3.47 2.16 18.90
C LEU A 80 4.92 1.84 19.26
N LYS A 81 5.34 2.17 20.49
CA LYS A 81 6.69 1.88 21.00
C LYS A 81 6.98 0.38 21.20
N GLN A 82 5.94 -0.44 21.19
CA GLN A 82 6.02 -1.89 21.31
C GLN A 82 5.17 -2.52 20.21
N ILE A 83 5.64 -3.63 19.63
CA ILE A 83 4.90 -4.36 18.61
C ILE A 83 3.65 -4.99 19.23
N LYS A 84 2.46 -4.55 18.81
CA LYS A 84 1.17 -5.13 19.23
C LYS A 84 1.00 -6.56 18.69
N LYS A 85 0.16 -7.36 19.36
CA LYS A 85 -0.08 -8.77 18.99
C LYS A 85 -0.46 -8.99 17.52
N SER A 86 -1.25 -8.10 16.92
CA SER A 86 -1.63 -8.25 15.51
C SER A 86 -0.45 -8.01 14.55
N ALA A 87 0.49 -7.13 14.91
CA ALA A 87 1.69 -6.83 14.12
C ALA A 87 2.80 -7.90 14.24
N GLN A 88 2.66 -8.83 15.19
CA GLN A 88 3.52 -10.03 15.30
C GLN A 88 3.08 -11.15 14.36
N LYS A 89 1.85 -11.09 13.83
CA LYS A 89 1.39 -12.06 12.84
C LYS A 89 2.21 -11.91 11.57
N LYS A 90 2.49 -13.02 10.91
CA LYS A 90 3.19 -13.02 9.62
C LYS A 90 2.31 -12.36 8.57
N LEU A 91 2.92 -11.56 7.70
CA LEU A 91 2.27 -11.02 6.53
C LEU A 91 1.75 -12.16 5.65
N GLU A 92 0.45 -12.16 5.42
CA GLU A 92 -0.21 -13.03 4.46
C GLU A 92 -0.91 -12.15 3.42
N ILE A 93 -0.54 -12.32 2.16
CA ILE A 93 -1.12 -11.59 1.05
C ILE A 93 -2.30 -12.39 0.54
N LEU A 94 -3.47 -11.76 0.65
CA LEU A 94 -4.70 -12.20 0.03
C LEU A 94 -4.98 -11.29 -1.17
N PRO A 95 -5.67 -11.77 -2.21
CA PRO A 95 -6.12 -10.93 -3.30
C PRO A 95 -6.98 -9.79 -2.75
N ALA A 96 -6.80 -8.57 -3.28
CA ALA A 96 -7.67 -7.45 -2.95
C ALA A 96 -9.11 -7.76 -3.36
N ASP A 97 -10.06 -7.42 -2.49
CA ASP A 97 -11.47 -7.57 -2.79
C ASP A 97 -11.94 -6.40 -3.66
N PHE A 98 -12.57 -6.72 -4.79
CA PHE A 98 -13.21 -5.72 -5.63
C PHE A 98 -14.44 -6.31 -6.31
N GLU A 99 -15.43 -5.46 -6.53
CA GLU A 99 -16.63 -5.84 -7.26
C GLU A 99 -16.44 -5.54 -8.76
N PRO A 100 -16.60 -6.54 -9.64
CA PRO A 100 -16.54 -6.29 -11.06
C PRO A 100 -17.74 -5.46 -11.49
N THR A 101 -17.48 -4.33 -12.15
CA THR A 101 -18.53 -3.51 -12.76
C THR A 101 -18.46 -3.64 -14.28
N LYS A 102 -19.59 -3.39 -14.96
CA LYS A 102 -19.65 -3.40 -16.43
C LYS A 102 -19.11 -2.12 -17.07
N ASN A 103 -19.01 -1.06 -16.27
CA ASN A 103 -18.64 0.26 -16.76
C ASN A 103 -17.12 0.45 -16.68
N GLN A 104 -16.62 1.35 -17.51
CA GLN A 104 -15.26 1.84 -17.41
C GLN A 104 -15.22 2.96 -16.37
N HIS A 105 -14.11 3.05 -15.66
CA HIS A 105 -13.85 4.06 -14.65
C HIS A 105 -12.50 4.69 -14.95
N ASP A 106 -12.45 6.01 -14.91
CA ASP A 106 -11.22 6.76 -15.04
C ASP A 106 -10.76 7.26 -13.67
N VAL A 107 -9.49 7.05 -13.35
CA VAL A 107 -8.87 7.44 -12.09
C VAL A 107 -7.64 8.27 -12.40
N TYR A 108 -7.56 9.45 -11.78
CA TYR A 108 -6.51 10.43 -12.04
C TYR A 108 -5.72 10.73 -10.76
N ASN A 109 -4.42 10.93 -10.91
CA ASN A 109 -3.54 11.44 -9.85
C ASN A 109 -3.01 12.81 -10.26
N GLU A 110 -3.84 13.84 -10.10
CA GLU A 110 -3.58 15.21 -10.55
C GLU A 110 -4.21 16.21 -9.56
N ASP A 111 -3.80 17.49 -9.62
CA ASP A 111 -4.49 18.58 -8.93
C ASP A 111 -5.94 18.66 -9.45
N ALA A 112 -6.91 18.54 -8.53
CA ALA A 112 -8.32 18.57 -8.86
C ALA A 112 -8.73 19.87 -9.59
N ASN A 113 -8.07 21.01 -9.31
CA ASN A 113 -8.34 22.28 -9.97
C ASN A 113 -7.87 22.31 -11.43
N GLU A 114 -6.87 21.51 -11.79
CA GLU A 114 -6.43 21.34 -13.17
C GLU A 114 -7.27 20.28 -13.88
N LEU A 115 -7.52 19.16 -13.22
CA LEU A 115 -8.33 18.06 -13.76
C LEU A 115 -9.75 18.49 -14.13
N ILE A 116 -10.40 19.34 -13.31
CA ILE A 116 -11.77 19.80 -13.57
C ILE A 116 -11.91 20.60 -14.87
N LYS A 117 -10.80 21.05 -15.46
CA LYS A 117 -10.79 21.76 -16.75
C LYS A 117 -10.84 20.81 -17.94
N THR A 118 -10.58 19.51 -17.75
CA THR A 118 -10.46 18.52 -18.83
C THR A 118 -11.46 17.37 -18.73
N ILE A 119 -12.04 17.11 -17.56
CA ILE A 119 -13.08 16.09 -17.37
C ILE A 119 -14.49 16.66 -17.56
N GLU A 120 -15.43 15.79 -17.93
CA GLU A 120 -16.84 16.13 -18.14
C GLU A 120 -17.76 15.10 -17.46
N GLY A 121 -18.99 15.51 -17.10
CA GLY A 121 -19.98 14.61 -16.52
C GLY A 121 -21.28 15.33 -16.14
N ASP A 122 -22.34 14.56 -15.91
CA ASP A 122 -23.67 15.10 -15.58
C ASP A 122 -23.78 15.55 -14.11
N ILE A 123 -23.05 14.88 -13.21
CA ILE A 123 -23.12 15.09 -11.76
C ILE A 123 -21.69 15.15 -11.21
N LEU A 124 -21.43 16.17 -10.39
CA LEU A 124 -20.18 16.34 -9.67
C LEU A 124 -20.43 16.25 -8.16
N TYR A 125 -19.73 15.31 -7.52
CA TYR A 125 -19.62 15.24 -6.06
C TYR A 125 -18.21 15.64 -5.63
N LEU A 126 -18.09 16.58 -4.69
CA LEU A 126 -16.82 17.06 -4.15
C LEU A 126 -16.91 17.17 -2.62
N ASP A 127 -15.91 16.60 -1.93
CA ASP A 127 -15.74 16.69 -0.47
C ASP A 127 -14.39 17.34 -0.13
N PRO A 128 -14.24 18.67 -0.33
CA PRO A 128 -12.98 19.36 -0.06
C PRO A 128 -12.70 19.47 1.45
N PRO A 129 -11.44 19.64 1.88
CA PRO A 129 -11.12 19.78 3.29
C PRO A 129 -11.86 20.98 3.91
N TYR A 130 -12.63 20.71 4.97
CA TYR A 130 -13.47 21.71 5.65
C TYR A 130 -12.70 22.80 6.39
N ASN A 131 -11.41 22.56 6.71
CA ASN A 131 -10.57 23.49 7.44
C ASN A 131 -9.26 23.74 6.69
N ALA A 132 -8.95 25.01 6.44
CA ALA A 132 -7.60 25.42 6.09
C ALA A 132 -6.68 25.19 7.31
N ARG A 133 -5.66 24.35 7.16
CA ARG A 133 -4.55 24.26 8.11
C ARG A 133 -3.31 24.87 7.50
#